data_AF-A0A640UR65-F1
#
_entry.id   AF-A0A640UR65-F1
#
_cell.length_a   1.000
_cell.length_b   1.000
_cell.length_c   1.000
_cell.angle_alpha   90.00
_cell.angle_beta   90.00
_cell.angle_gamma   90.00
#
_symmetry.space_group_name_H-M   'P 1'
#
loop_
_entity.id
_entity.type
_entity.pdbx_description
1 polymer ?
#
loop_
_entity_poly.entity_id
_entity_poly.type
_entity_poly.pdbx_seq_one_letter_code
_entity_poly.pdbx_strand_id
1 'polypeptide(L)' 'MLGFQESGLPDVVYLEQLTSALYVDKPEEVAQYARVMDRLQEEGPNPAETRDLLRGLLQLM' A
#
# COMPACT_ATOMS: atom_id res chain seq x y z
N MET A 1 -6.04 0.04 2.76
CA MET A 1 -5.16 0.22 3.94
C MET A 1 -5.41 -0.92 4.93
N LEU A 2 -4.36 -1.57 5.43
CA LEU A 2 -4.46 -2.55 6.53
C LEU A 2 -4.26 -1.77 7.83
N GLY A 3 -5.25 -1.80 8.71
CA GLY A 3 -5.19 -1.15 10.02
C GLY A 3 -5.57 -2.13 11.12
N PHE A 4 -5.16 -1.83 12.36
CA PHE A 4 -5.58 -2.61 13.52
C PHE A 4 -7.05 -2.32 13.85
N GLN A 5 -7.79 -3.35 14.27
CA GLN A 5 -9.19 -3.17 14.73
C GLN A 5 -9.29 -2.60 16.15
N GLU A 6 -8.18 -2.58 16.90
CA GLU A 6 -8.13 -2.05 18.26
C GLU A 6 -8.05 -0.52 18.26
N SER A 7 -9.04 0.12 18.89
CA SER A 7 -9.06 1.56 19.10
C SER A 7 -7.95 1.97 20.07
N GLY A 8 -6.99 2.77 19.60
CA GLY A 8 -5.96 3.38 20.47
C GLY A 8 -4.52 3.09 20.06
N LEU A 9 -4.29 2.20 19.10
CA LEU A 9 -2.97 2.05 18.48
C LEU A 9 -2.80 3.09 17.36
N PRO A 10 -1.70 3.86 17.35
CA PRO A 10 -1.42 4.76 16.24
C PRO A 10 -1.12 3.96 14.97
N ASP A 11 -1.66 4.41 13.84
CA ASP A 11 -1.28 3.89 12.54
C ASP A 11 0.21 4.13 12.30
N VAL A 12 0.88 3.15 11.68
CA VAL A 12 2.30 3.21 11.33
C VAL A 12 2.49 2.79 9.87
N VAL A 13 3.39 3.45 9.17
CA VAL A 13 3.83 3.02 7.84
C VAL A 13 5.13 2.26 8.00
N TYR A 14 5.12 1.01 7.56
CA TYR A 14 6.33 0.20 7.45
C TYR A 14 6.94 0.37 6.06
N LEU A 15 8.21 0.78 6.01
CA LEU A 15 8.98 0.91 4.78
C LEU A 15 10.19 -0.02 4.85
N GLU A 16 10.19 -1.03 4.00
CA GLU A 16 11.34 -1.90 3.81
C GLU A 16 12.30 -1.29 2.77
N GLN A 17 13.57 -1.20 3.15
CA GLN A 17 14.66 -0.77 2.28
C GLN A 17 15.67 -1.92 2.13
N LEU A 18 16.53 -1.85 1.11
CA LEU A 18 17.44 -2.94 0.76
C LEU A 18 18.30 -3.46 1.94
N THR A 19 18.66 -2.59 2.88
CA THR A 19 19.49 -2.93 4.04
C THR A 19 18.92 -2.42 5.36
N SER A 20 17.67 -1.97 5.39
CA SER A 20 17.07 -1.31 6.56
C SER A 20 15.54 -1.41 6.56
N ALA A 21 14.92 -1.07 7.68
CA ALA A 21 13.49 -0.87 7.78
C ALA A 21 13.21 0.43 8.54
N LEU A 22 12.18 1.17 8.12
CA LEU A 22 11.73 2.39 8.78
C LEU A 22 10.26 2.23 9.18
N TYR A 23 9.98 2.62 10.43
CA TYR A 23 8.62 2.74 10.96
C TYR A 23 8.31 4.24 11.05
N VAL A 24 7.35 4.71 10.25
CA VAL A 24 6.87 6.09 10.28
C VAL A 24 5.62 6.12 11.14
N ASP A 25 5.68 6.78 12.29
CA ASP A 25 4.59 6.88 13.28
C ASP A 25 4.09 8.33 13.49
N LYS A 26 4.73 9.29 12.82
CA LYS A 26 4.35 10.70 12.88
C LYS A 26 3.00 10.91 12.16
N PRO A 27 1.93 11.37 12.84
CA PRO A 27 0.57 11.32 12.28
C PRO A 27 0.38 12.02 10.94
N GLU A 28 1.05 13.16 10.71
CA GLU A 28 0.94 13.88 9.44
C GLU A 28 1.62 13.15 8.28
N GLU A 29 2.72 12.44 8.56
CA GLU A 29 3.45 11.65 7.57
C GLU A 29 2.67 10.38 7.24
N VAL A 30 2.16 9.68 8.26
CA VAL A 30 1.27 8.53 8.08
C VAL A 30 0.05 8.92 7.23
N ALA A 31 -0.59 10.05 7.53
CA ALA A 31 -1.72 10.54 6.75
C ALA A 31 -1.34 10.86 5.29
N GLN A 32 -0.10 11.28 5.02
CA GLN A 32 0.36 11.50 3.66
C GLN A 32 0.51 10.18 2.88
N TYR A 33 1.10 9.15 3.49
CA TYR A 33 1.18 7.83 2.87
C TYR A 33 -0.21 7.22 2.65
N ALA A 34 -1.13 7.38 3.60
CA ALA A 34 -2.51 6.92 3.46
C ALA A 34 -3.19 7.54 2.22
N ARG A 35 -3.11 8.87 2.06
CA ARG A 35 -3.67 9.56 0.88
C ARG A 35 -3.11 9.04 -0.45
N VAL A 36 -1.81 8.76 -0.50
CA VAL A 36 -1.17 8.20 -1.70
C VAL A 36 -1.69 6.77 -1.96
N MET A 37 -1.80 5.95 -0.92
CA MET A 37 -2.31 4.59 -1.03
C MET A 37 -3.78 4.54 -1.46
N ASP A 38 -4.61 5.48 -0.99
CA ASP A 38 -6.01 5.58 -1.42
C ASP A 38 -6.10 5.93 -2.90
N ARG A 39 -5.32 6.92 -3.34
CA ARG A 39 -5.25 7.28 -4.76
C ARG A 39 -4.77 6.13 -5.65
N LEU A 40 -3.77 5.37 -5.22
CA LEU A 40 -3.30 4.19 -5.94
C LEU A 40 -4.36 3.09 -6.05
N GLN A 41 -5.18 2.91 -5.01
CA GLN A 41 -6.31 1.99 -5.05
C GLN A 41 -7.41 2.46 -6.01
N GLU A 42 -7.68 3.77 -6.05
CA GLU A 42 -8.67 4.37 -6.94
C GLU A 42 -8.25 4.35 -8.42
N GLU A 43 -6.98 4.63 -8.71
CA GLU A 43 -6.42 4.63 -10.07
C GLU A 43 -6.05 3.22 -10.57
N GLY A 44 -6.00 2.24 -9.66
CA GLY A 44 -5.63 0.87 -9.97
C GLY A 44 -6.70 0.10 -10.75
N PRO A 45 -6.30 -0.92 -11.54
CA PRO A 45 -7.25 -1.78 -12.22
C PRO A 45 -8.09 -2.57 -11.22
N ASN A 46 -9.35 -2.83 -11.58
CA ASN A 46 -10.21 -3.68 -10.77
C ASN A 46 -9.69 -5.15 -10.75
N PRO A 47 -10.23 -6.04 -9.89
CA PRO A 47 -9.71 -7.40 -9.77
C PRO A 47 -9.69 -8.22 -11.07
N ALA A 48 -10.66 -8.01 -11.97
CA ALA A 48 -10.69 -8.71 -13.25
C ALA A 48 -9.61 -8.17 -14.20
N GLU A 49 -9.51 -6.85 -14.33
CA GLU A 49 -8.49 -6.17 -15.14
C GLU A 49 -7.07 -6.50 -14.66
N THR A 50 -6.85 -6.54 -13.34
CA THR A 50 -5.58 -6.92 -12.73
C THR A 50 -5.19 -8.34 -13.14
N ARG A 51 -6.14 -9.28 -13.10
CA ARG A 51 -5.89 -10.68 -13.47
C ARG A 51 -5.54 -10.82 -14.95
N ASP A 52 -6.18 -10.06 -15.82
CA ASP A 52 -5.91 -10.10 -17.25
C ASP A 52 -4.56 -9.45 -17.57
N LEU A 53 -4.20 -8.36 -16.89
CA LEU A 53 -2.87 -7.74 -16.97
C LEU A 53 -1.77 -8.72 -16.53
N LEU A 54 -1.94 -9.40 -15.39
CA LEU A 54 -0.97 -10.39 -14.90
C LEU A 54 -0.81 -11.57 -15.86
N ARG A 55 -1.90 -12.07 -16.45
CA ARG A 55 -1.84 -13.12 -17.49
C ARG A 55 -1.08 -12.66 -18.73
N GLY A 56 -1.32 -11.43 -19.17
CA GLY A 56 -0.59 -10.84 -20.30
C GLY A 56 0.92 -10.78 -20.04
N LEU A 57 1.32 -10.35 -18.83
CA LEU A 57 2.74 -10.32 -18.43
C LEU A 57 3.38 -11.72 -18.42
N LEU A 58 2.68 -12.73 -17.89
CA LEU A 58 3.18 -14.11 -17.85
C LEU A 58 3.38 -14.72 -19.24
N GLN A 59 2.64 -14.27 -20.25
CA GLN A 59 2.80 -14.72 -21.64
C GLN A 59 3.98 -14.04 -22.38
N LEU A 60 4.49 -12.93 -21.84
CA LEU A 60 5.65 -12.21 -22.37
C LEU A 60 6.99 -12.74 -21.82
N MET A 61 6.95 -13.61 -20.82
CA MET A 61 8.13 -14.24 -20.22
C MET A 61 8.47 -15.59 -20.87
#